data_AF-A0A941RQ00-F1
#
_entry.id   AF-A0A941RQ00-F1
#
_cell.length_a   1.000
_cell.length_b   1.000
_cell.length_c   1.000
_cell.angle_alpha   90.00
_cell.angle_beta   90.00
_cell.angle_gamma   90.00
#
_symmetry.space_group_name_H-M   'P 1'
#
loop_
_entity.id
_entity.type
_entity.pdbx_description
1 polymer ?
#
loop_
_entity_poly.entity_id
_entity_poly.type
_entity_poly.pdbx_seq_one_letter_code
_entity_poly.pdbx_strand_id
1 'polypeptide(L)'
;DLVALPRQRFDAADRRLSRALLANTRAHATRLARVSGRLSLGPIVQKHSRCAERLDGLERRAGRALLNRVAVSRRVLEGRAALLKSLGYQSVLSRGFALVRNEAGHMVRQAASLGAGDVLNIEFSDGRVGATVNGSDTPGATTEVSNPAPGKVKTPRQKSGGRGGQGSLF
;
A
#
# COMPACT_ATOMS: atom_id res chain seq x y z
N ASP A 1 -89.42 -15.11 -57.62
CA ASP A 1 -88.37 -14.11 -57.27
C ASP A 1 -88.22 -13.72 -55.79
N LEU A 2 -88.97 -14.26 -54.83
CA LEU A 2 -88.84 -13.88 -53.41
C LEU A 2 -87.53 -14.34 -52.70
N VAL A 3 -86.80 -15.30 -53.26
CA VAL A 3 -85.64 -15.95 -52.60
C VAL A 3 -84.27 -15.42 -53.08
N ALA A 4 -84.23 -14.66 -54.18
CA ALA A 4 -82.97 -14.20 -54.76
C ALA A 4 -82.21 -13.20 -53.85
N LEU A 5 -82.93 -12.24 -53.26
CA LEU A 5 -82.34 -11.19 -52.43
C LEU A 5 -81.80 -11.70 -51.08
N PRO A 6 -82.52 -12.58 -50.34
CA PRO A 6 -81.98 -13.22 -49.14
C PRO A 6 -80.73 -14.08 -49.41
N ARG A 7 -80.70 -14.80 -50.54
CA ARG A 7 -79.56 -15.65 -50.92
C ARG A 7 -78.30 -14.83 -51.23
N GLN A 8 -78.47 -13.73 -51.98
CA GLN A 8 -77.37 -12.81 -52.27
C GLN A 8 -76.78 -12.17 -50.98
N ARG A 9 -77.64 -11.83 -50.01
CA ARG A 9 -77.19 -11.30 -48.71
C ARG A 9 -76.44 -12.34 -47.89
N PHE A 10 -76.88 -13.60 -47.92
CA PHE A 10 -76.19 -14.71 -47.25
C PHE A 10 -74.80 -14.94 -47.86
N ASP A 11 -74.69 -15.04 -49.20
CA ASP A 11 -73.40 -15.24 -49.88
C ASP A 11 -72.43 -14.08 -49.61
N ALA A 12 -72.93 -12.84 -49.52
CA ALA A 12 -72.12 -11.67 -49.17
C ALA A 12 -71.64 -11.74 -47.70
N ALA A 13 -72.50 -12.16 -46.78
CA ALA A 13 -72.16 -12.34 -45.37
C ALA A 13 -71.12 -13.46 -45.18
N ASP A 14 -71.28 -14.59 -45.88
CA ASP A 14 -70.37 -15.73 -45.83
C ASP A 14 -68.95 -15.38 -46.32
N ARG A 15 -68.87 -14.71 -47.49
CA ARG A 15 -67.58 -14.23 -48.04
C ARG A 15 -66.93 -13.20 -47.12
N ARG A 16 -67.71 -12.30 -46.51
CA ARG A 16 -67.19 -11.29 -45.58
C ARG A 16 -66.72 -11.91 -44.27
N LEU A 17 -67.44 -12.89 -43.74
CA LEU A 17 -67.07 -13.61 -42.53
C LEU A 17 -65.75 -14.37 -42.74
N SER A 18 -65.64 -15.12 -43.84
CA SER A 18 -64.44 -15.85 -44.21
C SER A 18 -63.21 -14.93 -44.31
N ARG A 19 -63.35 -13.77 -44.97
CA ARG A 19 -62.29 -12.77 -45.05
C ARG A 19 -61.97 -12.14 -43.69
N ALA A 20 -62.98 -11.83 -42.89
CA ALA A 20 -62.80 -11.25 -41.56
C ALA A 20 -62.06 -12.21 -40.62
N LEU A 21 -62.39 -13.50 -40.64
CA LEU A 21 -61.71 -14.52 -39.84
C LEU A 21 -60.24 -14.70 -40.25
N LEU A 22 -59.95 -14.72 -41.56
CA LEU A 22 -58.57 -14.77 -42.06
C LEU A 22 -57.77 -13.51 -41.68
N ALA A 23 -58.39 -12.33 -41.77
CA ALA A 23 -57.74 -11.09 -41.36
C ALA A 23 -57.47 -11.07 -39.86
N ASN A 24 -58.43 -11.53 -39.06
CA ASN A 24 -58.33 -11.55 -37.60
C ASN A 24 -57.28 -12.55 -37.11
N THR A 25 -57.27 -13.78 -37.66
CA THR A 25 -56.25 -14.79 -37.35
C THR A 25 -54.84 -14.31 -37.70
N ARG A 26 -54.65 -13.65 -38.85
CA ARG A 26 -53.36 -13.04 -39.23
C ARG A 26 -52.94 -11.91 -38.27
N ALA A 27 -53.87 -11.06 -37.87
CA ALA A 27 -53.61 -9.99 -36.91
C ALA A 27 -53.17 -10.55 -35.55
N HIS A 28 -53.86 -11.57 -35.04
CA HIS A 28 -53.51 -12.25 -33.80
C HIS A 28 -52.19 -13.02 -33.90
N ALA A 29 -51.92 -13.73 -35.00
CA ALA A 29 -50.66 -14.42 -35.23
C ALA A 29 -49.47 -13.44 -35.26
N THR A 30 -49.63 -12.29 -35.92
CA THR A 30 -48.60 -11.24 -35.96
C THR A 30 -48.35 -10.64 -34.56
N ARG A 31 -49.42 -10.41 -33.78
CA ARG A 31 -49.30 -9.95 -32.39
C ARG A 31 -48.58 -10.99 -31.53
N LEU A 32 -48.94 -12.27 -31.66
CA LEU A 32 -48.31 -13.36 -30.92
C LEU A 32 -46.82 -13.45 -31.25
N ALA A 33 -46.45 -13.50 -32.53
CA ALA A 33 -45.06 -13.54 -32.97
C ALA A 33 -44.22 -12.37 -32.44
N ARG A 34 -44.81 -11.16 -32.40
CA ARG A 34 -44.15 -9.97 -31.84
C ARG A 34 -43.94 -10.09 -30.34
N VAL A 35 -44.93 -10.56 -29.59
CA VAL A 35 -44.85 -10.69 -28.13
C VAL A 35 -43.92 -11.84 -27.74
N SER A 36 -44.03 -12.99 -28.40
CA SER A 36 -43.18 -14.16 -28.14
C SER A 36 -41.71 -13.89 -28.48
N GLY A 37 -41.44 -13.18 -29.59
CA GLY A 37 -40.07 -12.77 -29.94
C GLY A 37 -39.42 -11.82 -28.90
N ARG A 38 -40.23 -11.01 -28.20
CA ARG A 38 -39.76 -10.16 -27.09
C ARG A 38 -39.55 -10.94 -25.79
N LEU A 39 -40.24 -12.06 -25.62
CA LEU A 39 -40.10 -12.98 -24.48
C LEU A 39 -39.01 -14.04 -24.73
N SER A 40 -37.96 -13.71 -25.49
CA SER A 40 -36.83 -14.62 -25.70
C SER A 40 -35.77 -14.45 -24.62
N LEU A 41 -35.30 -15.57 -24.08
CA LEU A 41 -34.25 -15.63 -23.05
C LEU A 41 -32.85 -15.29 -23.62
N GLY A 42 -32.64 -15.46 -24.92
CA GLY A 42 -31.33 -15.29 -25.57
C GLY A 42 -30.70 -13.90 -25.34
N PRO A 43 -31.39 -12.79 -25.65
CA PRO A 43 -30.88 -11.43 -25.41
C PRO A 43 -30.57 -11.14 -23.93
N ILE A 44 -31.33 -11.70 -23.00
CA ILE A 44 -31.12 -11.55 -21.55
C ILE A 44 -29.83 -12.25 -21.14
N VAL A 45 -29.64 -13.50 -21.55
CA VAL A 45 -28.43 -14.28 -21.26
C VAL A 45 -27.19 -13.60 -21.84
N GLN A 46 -27.26 -13.13 -23.09
CA GLN A 46 -26.16 -12.41 -23.71
C GLN A 46 -25.83 -11.09 -22.99
N LYS A 47 -26.85 -10.32 -22.58
CA LYS A 47 -26.65 -9.09 -21.81
C LYS A 47 -26.02 -9.40 -20.46
N HIS A 48 -26.48 -10.46 -19.79
CA HIS A 48 -25.92 -10.92 -18.53
C HIS A 48 -24.44 -11.32 -18.67
N SER A 49 -24.09 -12.13 -19.67
CA SER A 49 -22.69 -12.53 -19.94
C SER A 49 -21.79 -11.31 -20.14
N ARG A 50 -22.21 -10.37 -21.00
CA ARG A 50 -21.46 -9.12 -21.24
C ARG A 50 -21.29 -8.27 -19.98
N CYS A 51 -22.32 -8.20 -19.14
CA CYS A 51 -22.23 -7.51 -17.86
C CYS A 51 -21.26 -8.21 -16.90
N ALA A 52 -21.30 -9.54 -16.82
CA ALA A 52 -20.41 -10.33 -15.98
C ALA A 52 -18.93 -10.18 -16.40
N GLU A 53 -18.64 -10.30 -17.70
CA GLU A 53 -17.30 -10.09 -18.26
C GLU A 53 -16.76 -8.68 -17.96
N ARG A 54 -17.61 -7.66 -18.08
CA ARG A 54 -17.25 -6.28 -17.77
C ARG A 54 -17.00 -6.07 -16.28
N LEU A 55 -17.77 -6.73 -15.41
CA LEU A 55 -17.63 -6.63 -13.96
C LEU A 55 -16.33 -7.29 -13.50
N ASP A 56 -16.03 -8.50 -13.99
CA ASP A 56 -14.77 -9.21 -13.72
C ASP A 56 -13.55 -8.41 -14.21
N GLY A 57 -13.65 -7.80 -15.40
CA GLY A 57 -12.61 -6.88 -15.89
C GLY A 57 -12.39 -5.65 -15.00
N LEU A 58 -13.47 -5.07 -14.45
CA LEU A 58 -13.38 -3.93 -13.52
C LEU A 58 -12.82 -4.35 -12.16
N GLU A 59 -13.23 -5.49 -11.64
CA GLU A 59 -12.77 -6.04 -10.36
C GLU A 59 -11.26 -6.30 -10.39
N ARG A 60 -10.76 -6.97 -11.42
CA ARG A 60 -9.32 -7.23 -11.59
C ARG A 60 -8.51 -5.92 -11.68
N ARG A 61 -9.04 -4.91 -12.38
CA ARG A 61 -8.40 -3.59 -12.48
C ARG A 61 -8.42 -2.84 -11.14
N ALA A 62 -9.52 -2.89 -10.41
CA ALA A 62 -9.66 -2.26 -9.10
C ALA A 62 -8.70 -2.88 -8.07
N GLY A 63 -8.61 -4.23 -8.03
CA GLY A 63 -7.68 -4.94 -7.17
C GLY A 63 -6.22 -4.55 -7.43
N ARG A 64 -5.81 -4.53 -8.71
CA ARG A 64 -4.46 -4.06 -9.10
C ARG A 64 -4.20 -2.61 -8.71
N ALA A 65 -5.16 -1.72 -8.94
CA ALA A 65 -5.01 -0.30 -8.59
C ALA A 65 -4.87 -0.10 -7.06
N LEU A 66 -5.64 -0.84 -6.27
CA LEU A 66 -5.56 -0.80 -4.81
C LEU A 66 -4.19 -1.28 -4.30
N LEU A 67 -3.73 -2.44 -4.77
CA LEU A 67 -2.43 -2.98 -4.39
C LEU A 67 -1.28 -2.01 -4.76
N ASN A 68 -1.32 -1.43 -5.96
CA ASN A 68 -0.34 -0.45 -6.39
C ASN A 68 -0.37 0.81 -5.52
N ARG A 69 -1.57 1.31 -5.17
CA ARG A 69 -1.72 2.48 -4.29
C ARG A 69 -1.11 2.21 -2.91
N VAL A 70 -1.40 1.05 -2.32
CA VAL A 70 -0.83 0.64 -1.03
C VAL A 70 0.70 0.54 -1.12
N ALA A 71 1.23 -0.09 -2.18
CA ALA A 71 2.67 -0.22 -2.39
C ALA A 71 3.38 1.13 -2.53
N VAL A 72 2.80 2.07 -3.29
CA VAL A 72 3.34 3.43 -3.43
C VAL A 72 3.31 4.17 -2.08
N SER A 73 2.19 4.11 -1.35
CA SER A 73 2.08 4.74 -0.03
C SER A 73 3.09 4.18 0.98
N ARG A 74 3.34 2.86 0.97
CA ARG A 74 4.38 2.22 1.79
C ARG A 74 5.78 2.75 1.46
N ARG A 75 6.14 2.79 0.18
CA ARG A 75 7.45 3.33 -0.24
C ARG A 75 7.65 4.78 0.18
N VAL A 76 6.61 5.61 0.06
CA VAL A 76 6.68 7.01 0.51
C VAL A 76 6.89 7.09 2.02
N LEU A 77 6.17 6.27 2.80
CA LEU A 77 6.32 6.23 4.25
C LEU A 77 7.71 5.73 4.67
N GLU A 78 8.19 4.66 4.05
CA GLU A 78 9.53 4.09 4.27
C GLU A 78 10.63 5.11 3.94
N GLY A 79 10.51 5.81 2.81
CA GLY A 79 11.45 6.87 2.43
C GLY A 79 11.47 8.02 3.45
N ARG A 80 10.29 8.46 3.93
CA ARG A 80 10.20 9.47 4.99
C ARG A 80 10.78 8.98 6.33
N ALA A 81 10.54 7.73 6.69
CA ALA A 81 11.09 7.12 7.90
C ALA A 81 12.62 7.02 7.82
N ALA A 82 13.17 6.67 6.67
CA ALA A 82 14.61 6.64 6.43
C ALA A 82 15.24 8.04 6.53
N LEU A 83 14.58 9.06 5.96
CA LEU A 83 15.01 10.45 6.09
C LEU A 83 15.01 10.92 7.55
N LEU A 84 13.91 10.68 8.29
CA LEU A 84 13.83 10.98 9.72
C LEU A 84 14.93 10.28 10.52
N LYS A 85 15.21 9.01 10.19
CA LYS A 85 16.29 8.25 10.83
C LYS A 85 17.65 8.89 10.53
N SER A 86 17.89 9.35 9.31
CA SER A 86 19.17 9.99 8.94
C SER A 86 19.36 11.36 9.59
N LEU A 87 18.29 12.16 9.70
CA LEU A 87 18.32 13.53 10.21
C LEU A 87 18.13 13.63 11.73
N GLY A 88 17.65 12.56 12.38
CA GLY A 88 17.42 12.54 13.83
C GLY A 88 18.72 12.50 14.64
N TYR A 89 18.74 13.16 15.79
CA TYR A 89 19.93 13.18 16.66
C TYR A 89 20.38 11.78 17.11
N GLN A 90 19.49 10.79 17.13
CA GLN A 90 19.82 9.40 17.45
C GLN A 90 20.82 8.80 16.45
N SER A 91 20.79 9.20 15.16
CA SER A 91 21.80 8.75 14.19
C SER A 91 23.17 9.33 14.53
N VAL A 92 23.19 10.59 14.97
CA VAL A 92 24.40 11.29 15.44
C VAL A 92 24.94 10.58 16.68
N LEU A 93 24.10 10.29 17.67
CA LEU A 93 24.51 9.54 18.86
C LEU A 93 25.06 8.15 18.52
N SER A 94 24.41 7.42 17.62
CA SER A 94 24.86 6.08 17.19
C SER A 94 26.22 6.09 16.46
N ARG A 95 26.64 7.25 15.95
CA ARG A 95 27.93 7.43 15.28
C ARG A 95 29.06 7.80 16.25
N GLY A 96 28.80 7.78 17.56
CA GLY A 96 29.79 8.03 18.61
C GLY A 96 29.84 9.47 19.12
N PHE A 97 28.86 10.31 18.77
CA PHE A 97 28.70 11.63 19.37
C PHE A 97 27.85 11.56 20.64
N ALA A 98 27.97 12.58 21.48
CA ALA A 98 27.21 12.69 22.71
C ALA A 98 26.46 14.03 22.78
N LEU A 99 25.25 14.01 23.34
CA LEU A 99 24.44 15.20 23.54
C LEU A 99 24.60 15.69 24.99
N VAL A 100 25.14 16.89 25.17
CA VAL A 100 25.34 17.48 26.50
C VAL A 100 24.16 18.38 26.86
N ARG A 101 23.54 18.11 28.02
CA ARG A 101 22.48 18.93 28.61
C ARG A 101 22.90 19.45 29.97
N ASN A 102 22.43 20.62 30.35
CA ASN A 102 22.57 21.13 31.72
C ASN A 102 21.53 20.47 32.65
N GLU A 103 21.59 20.79 33.93
CA GLU A 103 20.63 20.31 34.95
C GLU A 103 19.16 20.65 34.60
N ALA A 104 18.93 21.80 33.96
CA ALA A 104 17.61 22.21 33.47
C ALA A 104 17.14 21.49 32.18
N GLY A 105 17.96 20.59 31.62
CA GLY A 105 17.64 19.81 30.41
C GLY A 105 17.88 20.53 29.08
N HIS A 106 18.41 21.75 29.10
CA HIS A 106 18.77 22.53 27.92
C HIS A 106 20.10 22.07 27.32
N MET A 107 20.18 22.03 25.99
CA MET A 107 21.39 21.64 25.26
C MET A 107 22.48 22.69 25.43
N VAL A 108 23.66 22.27 25.89
CA VAL A 108 24.84 23.13 26.03
C VAL A 108 25.60 23.10 24.71
N ARG A 109 25.75 24.25 24.04
CA ARG A 109 26.46 24.36 22.76
C ARG A 109 27.87 24.95 22.86
N GLN A 110 28.18 25.60 23.98
CA GLN A 110 29.45 26.30 24.19
C GLN A 110 29.98 25.95 25.58
N ALA A 111 31.27 25.63 25.68
CA ALA A 111 31.90 25.38 26.96
C ALA A 111 32.00 26.64 27.83
N ALA A 112 32.05 27.83 27.21
CA ALA A 112 32.16 29.12 27.91
C ALA A 112 30.94 29.48 28.78
N SER A 113 29.80 28.84 28.56
CA SER A 113 28.59 29.05 29.38
C SER A 113 28.56 28.17 30.62
N LEU A 114 29.61 27.38 30.89
CA LEU A 114 29.68 26.45 32.01
C LEU A 114 30.63 26.98 33.08
N GLY A 115 30.19 26.94 34.33
CA GLY A 115 30.97 27.23 35.52
C GLY A 115 31.55 25.96 36.15
N ALA A 116 32.60 26.12 36.95
CA ALA A 116 33.10 25.03 37.78
C ALA A 116 32.04 24.62 38.82
N GLY A 117 31.76 23.33 38.92
CA GLY A 117 30.73 22.75 39.77
C GLY A 117 29.40 22.47 39.05
N ASP A 118 29.24 22.91 37.80
CA ASP A 118 28.00 22.68 37.04
C ASP A 118 27.77 21.18 36.78
N VAL A 119 26.53 20.74 36.99
CA VAL A 119 26.08 19.37 36.69
C VAL A 119 25.58 19.30 35.25
N LEU A 120 26.14 18.36 34.51
CA LEU A 120 25.82 18.05 33.13
C LEU A 120 25.24 16.64 33.04
N ASN A 121 24.36 16.46 32.07
CA ASN A 121 23.84 15.15 31.70
C ASN A 121 24.24 14.87 30.24
N ILE A 122 25.06 13.86 30.05
CA ILE A 122 25.60 13.47 28.76
C ILE A 122 24.81 12.27 28.26
N GLU A 123 24.13 12.42 27.14
CA GLU A 123 23.33 11.39 26.51
C GLU A 123 24.09 10.77 25.35
N PHE A 124 24.30 9.46 25.42
CA PHE A 124 24.90 8.60 24.40
C PHE A 124 23.81 7.76 23.73
N SER A 125 24.16 6.98 22.72
CA SER A 125 23.20 6.13 22.01
C SER A 125 22.62 4.98 22.86
N ASP A 126 23.33 4.59 23.92
CA ASP A 126 23.05 3.44 24.77
C ASP A 126 22.61 3.83 26.19
N GLY A 127 22.78 5.10 26.59
CA GLY A 127 22.42 5.54 27.94
C GLY A 127 22.75 6.99 28.24
N ARG A 128 22.56 7.38 29.50
CA ARG A 128 22.85 8.72 30.01
C ARG A 128 23.82 8.63 31.17
N VAL A 129 24.75 9.58 31.24
CA VAL A 129 25.79 9.66 32.27
C VAL A 129 25.83 11.09 32.82
N GLY A 130 25.81 11.22 34.15
CA GLY A 130 26.03 12.49 34.82
C GLY A 130 27.52 12.87 34.82
N ALA A 131 27.82 14.14 34.59
CA ALA A 131 29.16 14.69 34.64
C ALA A 131 29.17 16.01 35.41
N THR A 132 30.27 16.33 36.08
CA THR A 132 30.45 17.62 36.77
C THR A 132 31.61 18.37 36.15
N VAL A 133 31.46 19.68 35.97
CA VAL A 133 32.52 20.54 35.39
C VAL A 133 33.56 20.84 36.46
N ASN A 134 34.72 20.19 36.38
CA ASN A 134 35.89 20.59 37.15
C ASN A 134 36.55 21.71 36.32
N GLY A 135 36.67 22.92 36.86
CA GLY A 135 37.01 24.16 36.13
C GLY A 135 38.10 24.04 35.05
N SER A 136 38.02 24.93 34.04
CA SER A 136 38.80 24.86 32.81
C SER A 136 40.32 24.80 33.03
N ASP A 137 40.93 23.64 32.80
CA ASP A 137 42.34 23.56 32.45
C ASP A 137 42.50 23.92 30.97
N THR A 138 43.10 25.08 30.73
CA THR A 138 43.77 25.41 29.47
C THR A 138 44.73 24.27 29.09
N PRO A 139 44.74 23.74 27.86
CA PRO A 139 45.72 22.73 27.46
C PRO A 139 47.09 23.39 27.33
N GLY A 140 47.88 23.29 28.40
CA GLY A 140 49.18 23.94 28.48
C GLY A 140 49.92 23.64 29.78
N ALA A 141 50.05 22.36 30.16
CA ALA A 141 51.09 21.92 31.08
C ALA A 141 51.30 20.41 30.96
N THR A 142 52.48 20.03 30.48
CA THR A 142 53.05 18.70 30.67
C THR A 142 53.20 18.42 32.17
N THR A 143 52.64 17.32 32.64
CA THR A 143 53.11 16.59 33.83
C THR A 143 52.59 15.17 33.68
N GLU A 144 53.31 14.29 32.98
CA GLU A 144 54.24 13.33 33.56
C GLU A 144 53.90 12.81 34.97
N VAL A 145 53.85 11.46 35.02
CA VAL A 145 53.84 10.50 36.14
C VAL A 145 52.46 10.33 36.83
N SER A 146 51.77 9.19 36.66
CA SER A 146 52.27 7.91 37.16
C SER A 146 51.61 6.70 36.49
N ASN A 147 52.49 5.83 36.02
CA ASN A 147 52.31 4.44 35.67
C ASN A 147 51.81 3.63 36.89
N PRO A 148 50.82 2.74 36.73
CA PRO A 148 50.80 1.47 37.44
C PRO A 148 51.12 0.32 36.47
N ALA A 149 52.07 -0.48 36.95
CA ALA A 149 52.75 -1.61 36.31
C ALA A 149 51.81 -2.74 35.79
N PRO A 150 52.36 -3.66 34.96
CA PRO A 150 51.63 -4.38 33.91
C PRO A 150 50.92 -5.64 34.41
N GLY A 151 49.64 -5.79 34.04
CA GLY A 151 48.81 -6.95 34.35
C GLY A 151 48.41 -7.76 33.11
N LYS A 152 49.24 -8.74 32.75
CA LYS A 152 48.93 -10.01 32.04
C LYS A 152 48.24 -9.93 30.66
N VAL A 153 49.09 -9.97 29.63
CA VAL A 153 48.78 -10.53 28.31
C VAL A 153 48.48 -12.02 28.44
N LYS A 154 47.34 -12.47 27.91
CA LYS A 154 47.12 -13.85 27.48
C LYS A 154 46.35 -13.87 26.16
N THR A 155 47.09 -14.09 25.08
CA THR A 155 46.64 -14.93 23.96
C THR A 155 47.79 -15.88 23.68
N PRO A 156 47.53 -17.19 23.51
CA PRO A 156 47.40 -17.66 22.13
C PRO A 156 46.35 -18.78 21.97
N ARG A 157 45.80 -18.96 20.78
CA ARG A 157 46.30 -19.94 19.79
C ARG A 157 45.34 -20.08 18.60
N GLN A 158 45.90 -19.94 17.40
CA GLN A 158 45.34 -20.42 16.14
C GLN A 158 45.40 -21.95 16.04
N LYS A 159 44.42 -22.52 15.36
CA LYS A 159 44.46 -23.62 14.36
C LYS A 159 42.99 -23.93 14.03
N SER A 160 42.53 -24.34 12.85
CA SER A 160 43.04 -24.48 11.48
C SER A 160 41.93 -25.22 10.73
N GLY A 161 41.67 -24.91 9.46
CA GLY A 161 41.27 -25.96 8.49
C GLY A 161 39.97 -25.77 7.70
N GLY A 162 40.11 -25.85 6.37
CA GLY A 162 39.07 -26.11 5.35
C GLY A 162 38.61 -24.85 4.63
N ARG A 163 39.08 -24.43 3.44
CA ARG A 163 39.36 -25.08 2.13
C ARG A 163 38.11 -25.64 1.43
N GLY A 164 37.77 -25.01 0.30
CA GLY A 164 36.85 -25.48 -0.75
C GLY A 164 35.53 -24.70 -0.77
N GLY A 165 35.04 -24.13 -1.87
CA GLY A 165 35.47 -24.00 -3.27
C GLY A 165 34.68 -22.80 -3.85
N GLN A 166 35.29 -21.95 -4.66
CA GLN A 166 35.12 -21.97 -6.13
C GLN A 166 33.76 -22.52 -6.59
N GLY A 167 32.93 -21.64 -7.14
CA GLY A 167 31.63 -21.96 -7.72
C GLY A 167 30.98 -20.73 -8.33
N SER A 168 31.52 -20.27 -9.46
CA SER A 168 30.75 -19.56 -10.48
C SER A 168 29.58 -20.43 -10.94
N LEU A 169 28.39 -19.87 -11.16
CA LEU A 169 27.49 -20.12 -12.32
C LEU A 169 26.07 -19.62 -12.04
N PHE A 170 25.54 -18.90 -13.04
CA PHE A 170 24.21 -18.27 -13.22
C PHE A 170 24.01 -16.87 -12.64
#